data_AF-A0A8S1V319-F1
#
_entry.id   AF-A0A8S1V319-F1
#
_cell.length_a   1.000
_cell.length_b   1.000
_cell.length_c   1.000
_cell.angle_alpha   90.00
_cell.angle_beta   90.00
_cell.angle_gamma   90.00
#
_symmetry.space_group_name_H-M   'P 1'
#
loop_
_entity.id
_entity.type
_entity.pdbx_description
1 polymer ?
#
loop_
_entity_poly.entity_id
_entity_poly.type
_entity_poly.pdbx_seq_one_letter_code
_entity_poly.pdbx_strand_id
1 'polypeptide(L)'
;MIYCQHHAVFPISFICTASHQCQRLLCSECTQNHGVNQKFLLYLNIFSEKLKMAAQENNFVNNNIQRQQIHIGFKSLFHSIEILVKKMVENFNDEIIKLLKQIEIIDNKFETVLTKDTPLTEFSVQDLGFLIDIIMNKKLSTWNKQKNSIFQSLNTILKKLNENIQKKSFQNYQQQCLNQQEKQDIKGFQKNTTINSEKKKNLKKNRMCNDTTGKLINIQFGITFKNDNRIEYIKDGAIIRSDSIKEISKKPKVMTNMDQIMNLNWVGQYGQNNLKIGKWTIKWEGKILQDVGGEYNQKQYYNLNKLYSVDEKKQGKWKEIIKNYWSKAQVYKVGEYQNGLRTGKWKYIYGENVIGGGKYNEQGNKMEQWVELSSHFWDHSCVTYKGEYKNGIKVG
;
A
#
# COMPACT_ATOMS: atom_id res chain seq x y z
N MET A 1 16.44 -36.80 -34.21
CA MET A 1 17.70 -36.91 -33.42
C MET A 1 18.45 -35.61 -33.56
N ILE A 2 19.12 -35.15 -32.49
CA ILE A 2 19.97 -33.96 -32.54
C ILE A 2 21.40 -34.45 -32.72
N TYR A 3 22.09 -33.95 -33.75
CA TYR A 3 23.48 -34.31 -34.06
C TYR A 3 24.45 -33.27 -33.50
N CYS A 4 25.67 -33.70 -33.17
CA CYS A 4 26.70 -32.80 -32.70
C CYS A 4 27.14 -31.84 -33.82
N GLN A 5 27.26 -30.55 -33.51
CA GLN A 5 27.72 -29.54 -34.46
C GLN A 5 29.18 -29.73 -34.90
N HIS A 6 30.00 -30.37 -34.05
CA HIS A 6 31.41 -30.65 -34.35
C HIS A 6 31.63 -32.03 -34.95
N HIS A 7 30.73 -32.98 -34.69
CA HIS A 7 30.82 -34.35 -35.16
C HIS A 7 29.47 -34.78 -35.74
N ALA A 8 29.21 -34.36 -36.99
CA ALA A 8 27.88 -34.46 -37.62
C ALA A 8 27.31 -35.88 -37.69
N VAL A 9 28.18 -36.90 -37.67
CA VAL A 9 27.78 -38.32 -37.71
C VAL A 9 27.32 -38.84 -36.34
N PHE A 10 27.69 -38.16 -35.25
CA PHE A 10 27.42 -38.63 -33.89
C PHE A 10 26.21 -37.92 -33.27
N PRO A 11 25.17 -38.66 -32.86
CA PRO A 11 24.06 -38.09 -32.14
C PRO A 11 24.50 -37.61 -30.75
N ILE A 12 23.87 -36.55 -30.27
CA ILE A 12 24.03 -36.09 -28.90
C ILE A 12 23.36 -37.10 -27.96
N SER A 13 24.12 -37.63 -27.02
CA SER A 13 23.66 -38.65 -26.07
C SER A 13 23.87 -38.25 -24.61
N PHE A 14 24.69 -37.22 -24.34
CA PHE A 14 25.04 -36.80 -22.99
C PHE A 14 24.77 -35.31 -22.74
N ILE A 15 24.59 -34.97 -21.47
CA ILE A 15 24.57 -33.61 -20.95
C ILE A 15 25.56 -33.44 -19.79
N CYS A 16 26.32 -32.35 -19.80
CA CYS A 16 27.23 -31.97 -18.73
C CYS A 16 26.52 -31.11 -17.68
N THR A 17 26.59 -31.51 -16.41
CA THR A 17 25.88 -30.86 -15.28
C THR A 17 26.80 -30.07 -14.34
N ALA A 18 28.10 -30.02 -14.60
CA ALA A 18 29.07 -29.31 -13.74
C ALA A 18 28.91 -27.77 -13.78
N SER A 19 29.37 -27.06 -12.75
CA SER A 19 29.17 -25.61 -12.61
C SER A 19 30.21 -24.76 -13.36
N HIS A 20 30.40 -25.02 -14.66
CA HIS A 20 31.28 -24.23 -15.54
C HIS A 20 30.57 -23.82 -16.83
N GLN A 21 31.18 -22.95 -17.62
CA GLN A 21 30.63 -22.53 -18.91
C GLN A 21 31.16 -23.47 -20.00
N CYS A 22 30.29 -24.27 -20.61
CA CYS A 22 30.64 -25.16 -21.70
C CYS A 22 29.46 -25.44 -22.64
N GLN A 23 29.75 -26.06 -23.79
CA GLN A 23 28.70 -26.69 -24.58
C GLN A 23 28.15 -27.88 -23.77
N ARG A 24 26.91 -27.74 -23.28
CA ARG A 24 26.32 -28.67 -22.31
C ARG A 24 25.94 -30.01 -22.95
N LEU A 25 25.61 -30.00 -24.23
CA LEU A 25 25.16 -31.16 -24.99
C LEU A 25 26.35 -31.79 -25.71
N LEU A 26 26.61 -33.07 -25.46
CA LEU A 26 27.81 -33.76 -25.93
C LEU A 26 27.43 -35.08 -26.65
N CYS A 27 28.09 -35.35 -27.78
CA CYS A 27 28.14 -36.69 -28.36
C CYS A 27 29.26 -37.52 -27.71
N SER A 28 29.36 -38.80 -28.09
CA SER A 28 30.37 -39.73 -27.57
C SER A 28 31.83 -39.28 -27.77
N GLU A 29 32.14 -38.56 -28.85
CA GLU A 29 33.49 -38.02 -29.07
C GLU A 29 33.74 -36.76 -28.24
N CYS A 30 32.75 -35.85 -28.19
CA CYS A 30 32.85 -34.65 -27.37
C CYS A 30 33.00 -34.96 -25.88
N THR A 31 32.42 -36.06 -25.37
CA THR A 31 32.56 -36.43 -23.95
C THR A 31 33.99 -36.83 -23.59
N GLN A 32 34.74 -37.48 -24.50
CA GLN A 32 36.14 -37.84 -24.28
C GLN A 32 37.03 -36.60 -24.19
N ASN A 33 36.76 -35.60 -25.04
CA ASN A 33 37.54 -34.37 -25.12
C ASN A 33 37.08 -33.29 -24.12
N HIS A 34 35.96 -33.49 -23.41
CA HIS A 34 35.38 -32.46 -22.54
C HIS A 34 36.21 -32.18 -21.27
N GLY A 35 37.07 -33.12 -20.86
CA GLY A 35 37.94 -32.99 -19.68
C GLY A 35 37.21 -32.91 -18.33
N VAL A 36 35.89 -33.14 -18.31
CA VAL A 36 35.07 -33.12 -17.11
C VAL A 36 34.96 -34.53 -16.55
N ASN A 37 35.03 -34.65 -15.22
CA ASN A 37 34.84 -35.92 -14.53
C ASN A 37 33.50 -36.59 -14.95
N GLN A 38 33.55 -37.87 -15.32
CA GLN A 38 32.41 -38.64 -15.81
C GLN A 38 31.17 -38.56 -14.91
N LYS A 39 31.34 -38.35 -13.59
CA LYS A 39 30.23 -38.19 -12.64
C LYS A 39 29.29 -37.02 -12.97
N PHE A 40 29.74 -36.02 -13.72
CA PHE A 40 28.94 -34.87 -14.13
C PHE A 40 28.29 -35.05 -15.51
N LEU A 41 28.59 -36.14 -16.21
CA LEU A 41 27.99 -36.48 -17.49
C LEU A 41 26.79 -37.39 -17.26
N LEU A 42 25.62 -36.98 -17.74
CA LEU A 42 24.41 -37.78 -17.69
C LEU A 42 23.94 -38.10 -19.10
N TYR A 43 23.51 -39.34 -19.31
CA TYR A 43 22.77 -39.65 -20.54
C TYR A 43 21.48 -38.81 -20.59
N LEU A 44 21.11 -38.35 -21.79
CA LEU A 44 19.96 -37.47 -21.97
C LEU A 44 18.63 -38.09 -21.51
N ASN A 45 18.46 -39.39 -21.69
CA ASN A 45 17.28 -40.11 -21.17
C ASN A 45 17.23 -40.07 -19.64
N ILE A 46 18.35 -40.35 -18.96
CA ILE A 46 18.45 -40.29 -17.49
C ILE A 46 18.24 -38.85 -16.99
N PHE A 47 18.82 -37.86 -17.67
CA PHE A 47 18.61 -36.45 -17.33
C PHE A 47 17.14 -36.04 -17.47
N SER A 48 16.47 -36.48 -18.54
CA SER A 48 15.03 -36.24 -18.76
C SER A 48 14.19 -36.85 -17.64
N GLU A 49 14.46 -38.08 -17.23
CA GLU A 49 13.75 -38.71 -16.11
C GLU A 49 14.02 -37.99 -14.78
N LYS A 50 15.27 -37.59 -14.50
CA LYS A 50 15.59 -36.77 -13.31
C LYS A 50 14.90 -35.42 -13.33
N LEU A 51 14.77 -34.78 -14.50
CA LEU A 51 14.04 -33.52 -14.65
C LEU A 51 12.54 -33.72 -14.37
N LYS A 52 11.94 -34.81 -14.86
CA LYS A 52 10.54 -35.16 -14.57
C LYS A 52 10.32 -35.42 -13.08
N MET A 53 11.21 -36.17 -12.44
CA MET A 53 11.17 -36.41 -10.99
C MET A 53 11.30 -35.11 -10.21
N ALA A 54 12.29 -34.28 -10.53
CA ALA A 54 12.46 -32.98 -9.89
C ALA A 54 11.24 -32.07 -10.11
N ALA A 55 10.63 -32.08 -11.30
CA ALA A 55 9.41 -31.34 -11.58
C ALA A 55 8.20 -31.86 -10.78
N GLN A 56 8.10 -33.17 -10.56
CA GLN A 56 7.08 -33.79 -9.72
C GLN A 56 7.28 -33.49 -8.24
N GLU A 57 8.51 -33.67 -7.72
CA GLU A 57 8.90 -33.35 -6.34
C GLU A 57 8.66 -31.88 -6.00
N ASN A 58 8.92 -30.98 -6.94
CA ASN A 58 8.68 -29.54 -6.78
C ASN A 58 7.24 -29.11 -7.15
N ASN A 59 6.32 -30.05 -7.39
CA ASN A 59 4.92 -29.79 -7.74
C ASN A 59 4.73 -28.85 -8.96
N PHE A 60 5.67 -28.82 -9.90
CA PHE A 60 5.67 -27.87 -11.01
C PHE A 60 4.43 -28.03 -11.91
N VAL A 61 4.00 -29.27 -12.15
CA VAL A 61 2.79 -29.60 -12.93
C VAL A 61 1.51 -29.20 -12.18
N ASN A 62 1.45 -29.47 -10.88
CA ASN A 62 0.32 -29.10 -10.02
C ASN A 62 0.17 -27.57 -9.91
N ASN A 63 1.30 -26.84 -9.87
CA ASN A 63 1.30 -25.38 -9.83
C ASN A 63 0.72 -24.75 -11.10
N ASN A 64 0.92 -25.35 -12.27
CA ASN A 64 0.33 -24.83 -13.52
C ASN A 64 -1.18 -25.04 -13.57
N ILE A 65 -1.67 -26.22 -13.17
CA ILE A 65 -3.11 -26.50 -13.09
C ILE A 65 -3.76 -25.55 -12.05
N GLN A 66 -3.12 -25.36 -10.89
CA GLN A 66 -3.61 -24.42 -9.88
C GLN A 66 -3.62 -22.98 -10.39
N ARG A 67 -2.58 -22.54 -11.12
CA ARG A 67 -2.55 -21.20 -11.75
C ARG A 67 -3.66 -21.03 -12.78
N GLN A 68 -3.92 -22.02 -13.62
CA GLN A 68 -5.00 -21.98 -14.60
C GLN A 68 -6.38 -21.93 -13.91
N GLN A 69 -6.60 -22.73 -12.87
CA GLN A 69 -7.83 -22.69 -12.07
C GLN A 69 -8.04 -21.33 -11.39
N ILE A 70 -6.97 -20.75 -10.82
CA ILE A 70 -7.01 -19.39 -10.25
C ILE A 70 -7.38 -18.36 -11.33
N HIS A 71 -6.74 -18.44 -12.50
CA HIS A 71 -7.00 -17.52 -13.61
C HIS A 71 -8.45 -17.62 -14.13
N ILE A 72 -8.98 -18.83 -14.28
CA ILE A 72 -10.39 -19.07 -14.66
C ILE A 72 -11.32 -18.50 -13.59
N GLY A 73 -11.02 -18.73 -12.30
CA GLY A 73 -11.78 -18.18 -11.19
C GLY A 73 -11.83 -16.65 -11.20
N PHE A 74 -10.68 -15.99 -11.41
CA PHE A 74 -10.63 -14.54 -11.55
C PHE A 74 -11.43 -14.03 -12.75
N LYS A 75 -11.29 -14.67 -13.92
CA LYS A 75 -12.02 -14.27 -15.13
C LYS A 75 -13.53 -14.36 -14.91
N SER A 76 -14.00 -15.43 -14.26
CA SER A 76 -15.41 -15.59 -13.90
C SER A 76 -15.88 -14.51 -12.92
N LEU A 77 -15.11 -14.21 -11.89
CA LEU A 77 -15.41 -13.13 -10.94
C LEU A 77 -15.56 -11.78 -11.65
N PHE A 78 -14.59 -11.41 -12.50
CA PHE A 78 -14.62 -10.13 -13.21
C PHE A 78 -15.87 -10.01 -14.08
N HIS A 79 -16.23 -11.09 -14.78
CA HIS A 79 -17.43 -11.12 -15.59
C HIS A 79 -18.71 -10.94 -14.74
N SER A 80 -18.80 -11.58 -13.57
CA SER A 80 -19.94 -11.38 -12.66
C SER A 80 -20.03 -9.95 -12.12
N ILE A 81 -18.89 -9.32 -11.80
CA ILE A 81 -18.84 -7.91 -11.39
C ILE A 81 -19.30 -7.00 -12.53
N GLU A 82 -18.85 -7.26 -13.75
CA GLU A 82 -19.22 -6.51 -14.94
C GLU A 82 -20.74 -6.52 -15.18
N ILE A 83 -21.37 -7.71 -15.12
CA ILE A 83 -22.83 -7.85 -15.24
C ILE A 83 -23.56 -7.06 -14.16
N LEU A 84 -23.08 -7.14 -12.91
CA LEU A 84 -23.70 -6.44 -11.80
C LEU A 84 -23.62 -4.92 -11.95
N VAL A 85 -22.47 -4.40 -12.41
CA VAL A 85 -22.28 -2.97 -12.67
C VAL A 85 -23.16 -2.52 -13.84
N LYS A 86 -23.23 -3.28 -14.93
CA LYS A 86 -24.12 -3.00 -16.08
C LYS A 86 -25.57 -2.86 -15.64
N LYS A 87 -26.10 -3.86 -14.92
CA LYS A 87 -27.48 -3.81 -14.40
C LYS A 87 -27.73 -2.62 -13.48
N MET A 88 -26.75 -2.25 -12.67
CA MET A 88 -26.86 -1.09 -11.79
C MET A 88 -26.91 0.20 -12.60
N VAL A 89 -26.05 0.35 -13.61
CA VAL A 89 -26.01 1.50 -14.51
C VAL A 89 -27.32 1.62 -15.29
N GLU A 90 -27.84 0.51 -15.84
CA GLU A 90 -29.14 0.47 -16.53
C GLU A 90 -30.27 0.99 -15.64
N ASN A 91 -30.38 0.50 -14.40
CA ASN A 91 -31.41 0.95 -13.46
C ASN A 91 -31.35 2.46 -13.18
N PHE A 92 -30.14 3.01 -13.01
CA PHE A 92 -29.99 4.45 -12.76
C PHE A 92 -30.20 5.27 -14.03
N ASN A 93 -29.85 4.74 -15.21
CA ASN A 93 -30.06 5.40 -16.48
C ASN A 93 -31.56 5.66 -16.73
N ASP A 94 -32.42 4.69 -16.42
CA ASP A 94 -33.87 4.85 -16.55
C ASP A 94 -34.42 5.96 -15.63
N GLU A 95 -33.94 6.04 -14.39
CA GLU A 95 -34.31 7.11 -13.45
C GLU A 95 -33.84 8.49 -13.96
N ILE A 96 -32.61 8.58 -14.48
CA ILE A 96 -32.04 9.81 -15.03
C ILE A 96 -32.85 10.27 -16.25
N ILE A 97 -33.13 9.37 -17.19
CA ILE A 97 -33.91 9.66 -18.40
C ILE A 97 -35.31 10.18 -18.01
N LYS A 98 -35.95 9.56 -17.02
CA LYS A 98 -37.25 10.00 -16.53
C LYS A 98 -37.21 11.44 -16.00
N LEU A 99 -36.18 11.79 -15.22
CA LEU A 99 -36.02 13.13 -14.67
C LEU A 99 -35.71 14.18 -15.76
N LEU A 100 -34.88 13.83 -16.74
CA LEU A 100 -34.56 14.71 -17.86
C LEU A 100 -35.77 14.97 -18.76
N LYS A 101 -36.59 13.95 -19.04
CA LYS A 101 -37.85 14.11 -19.78
C LYS A 101 -38.83 15.05 -19.08
N GLN A 102 -38.87 15.04 -17.74
CA GLN A 102 -39.70 16.00 -17.00
C GLN A 102 -39.24 17.45 -17.20
N ILE A 103 -37.92 17.68 -17.26
CA ILE A 103 -37.36 18.99 -17.59
C ILE A 103 -37.72 19.40 -19.00
N GLU A 104 -37.52 18.52 -19.96
CA GLU A 104 -37.79 18.75 -21.38
C GLU A 104 -39.26 19.10 -21.63
N ILE A 105 -40.22 18.34 -21.06
CA ILE A 105 -41.65 18.60 -21.22
C ILE A 105 -42.02 20.02 -20.74
N ILE A 106 -41.44 20.45 -19.62
CA ILE A 106 -41.75 21.76 -19.04
C ILE A 106 -41.05 22.88 -19.81
N ASP A 107 -39.78 22.70 -20.18
CA ASP A 107 -39.03 23.66 -20.99
C ASP A 107 -39.72 23.84 -22.37
N ASN A 108 -40.15 22.77 -23.03
CA ASN A 108 -40.91 22.82 -24.29
C ASN A 108 -42.25 23.53 -24.15
N LYS A 109 -42.92 23.40 -22.99
CA LYS A 109 -44.15 24.14 -22.71
C LYS A 109 -43.90 25.64 -22.61
N PHE A 110 -42.79 26.07 -21.99
CA PHE A 110 -42.41 27.48 -21.97
C PHE A 110 -42.05 27.96 -23.37
N GLU A 111 -41.25 27.19 -24.12
CA GLU A 111 -40.83 27.54 -25.47
C GLU A 111 -42.02 27.70 -26.42
N THR A 112 -42.95 26.75 -26.45
CA THR A 112 -44.13 26.77 -27.34
C THR A 112 -45.00 28.02 -27.13
N VAL A 113 -45.10 28.51 -25.90
CA VAL A 113 -45.87 29.73 -25.59
C VAL A 113 -45.09 30.98 -25.99
N LEU A 114 -43.76 30.98 -25.85
CA LEU A 114 -42.90 32.13 -26.14
C LEU A 114 -42.59 32.30 -27.64
N THR A 115 -42.56 31.22 -28.41
CA THR A 115 -42.21 31.22 -29.84
C THR A 115 -43.42 31.20 -30.77
N LYS A 116 -44.63 31.25 -30.23
CA LYS A 116 -45.86 31.25 -31.02
C LYS A 116 -45.98 32.58 -31.80
N ASP A 117 -45.88 32.53 -33.12
CA ASP A 117 -46.08 33.68 -34.03
C ASP A 117 -47.54 34.16 -34.13
N THR A 118 -48.40 33.74 -33.20
CA THR A 118 -49.80 34.16 -33.16
C THR A 118 -49.88 35.58 -32.58
N PRO A 119 -50.70 36.49 -33.13
CA PRO A 119 -50.95 37.78 -32.49
C PRO A 119 -51.47 37.57 -31.05
N LEU A 120 -51.00 38.37 -30.09
CA LEU A 120 -51.42 38.25 -28.67
C LEU A 120 -52.94 38.33 -28.48
N THR A 121 -53.65 38.97 -29.41
CA THR A 121 -55.12 39.07 -29.44
C THR A 121 -55.83 37.73 -29.67
N GLU A 122 -55.13 36.73 -30.21
CA GLU A 122 -55.66 35.39 -30.51
C GLU A 122 -55.28 34.35 -29.44
N PHE A 123 -54.56 34.76 -28.39
CA PHE A 123 -54.21 33.87 -27.29
C PHE A 123 -55.44 33.53 -26.46
N SER A 124 -55.53 32.29 -25.98
CA SER A 124 -56.56 31.94 -25.01
C SER A 124 -56.34 32.68 -23.69
N VAL A 125 -57.40 32.88 -22.91
CA VAL A 125 -57.31 33.48 -21.56
C VAL A 125 -56.32 32.71 -20.67
N GLN A 126 -56.20 31.39 -20.87
CA GLN A 126 -55.24 30.55 -20.16
C GLN A 126 -53.79 30.83 -20.57
N ASP A 127 -53.53 30.99 -21.88
CA ASP A 127 -52.20 31.32 -22.39
C ASP A 127 -51.75 32.72 -21.96
N LEU A 128 -52.68 33.69 -22.00
CA LEU A 128 -52.44 35.05 -21.48
C LEU A 128 -52.14 35.05 -19.98
N GLY A 129 -52.92 34.29 -19.19
CA GLY A 129 -52.65 34.12 -17.76
C GLY A 129 -51.29 33.49 -17.49
N PHE A 130 -50.88 32.50 -18.30
CA PHE A 130 -49.57 31.87 -18.21
C PHE A 130 -48.42 32.83 -18.56
N LEU A 131 -48.56 33.65 -19.62
CA LEU A 131 -47.60 34.68 -19.99
C LEU A 131 -47.45 35.77 -18.92
N ILE A 132 -48.56 36.23 -18.34
CA ILE A 132 -48.55 37.20 -17.24
C ILE A 132 -47.80 36.61 -16.04
N ASP A 133 -48.06 35.35 -15.70
CA ASP A 133 -47.36 34.66 -14.62
C ASP A 133 -45.85 34.49 -14.88
N ILE A 134 -45.43 34.39 -16.14
CA ILE A 134 -44.00 34.40 -16.54
C ILE A 134 -43.40 35.79 -16.34
N ILE A 135 -44.04 36.84 -16.86
CA ILE A 135 -43.57 38.23 -16.75
C ILE A 135 -43.43 38.65 -15.28
N MET A 136 -44.39 38.25 -14.45
CA MET A 136 -44.36 38.49 -13.01
C MET A 136 -43.36 37.59 -12.25
N ASN A 137 -42.56 36.79 -12.97
CA ASN A 137 -41.56 35.86 -12.46
C ASN A 137 -42.11 34.80 -11.47
N LYS A 138 -43.43 34.59 -11.42
CA LYS A 138 -44.06 33.63 -10.51
C LYS A 138 -43.87 32.19 -11.01
N LYS A 139 -44.13 31.95 -12.30
CA LYS A 139 -43.95 30.61 -12.90
C LYS A 139 -42.49 30.27 -13.15
N LEU A 140 -41.68 31.25 -13.59
CA LEU A 140 -40.26 31.02 -13.86
C LEU A 140 -39.47 30.72 -12.57
N SER A 141 -39.72 31.47 -11.48
CA SER A 141 -39.08 31.18 -10.19
C SER A 141 -39.52 29.84 -9.61
N THR A 142 -40.81 29.49 -9.72
CA THR A 142 -41.34 28.18 -9.31
C THR A 142 -40.70 27.05 -10.13
N TRP A 143 -40.57 27.24 -11.45
CA TRP A 143 -39.92 26.28 -12.33
C TRP A 143 -38.44 26.11 -12.00
N ASN A 144 -37.69 27.20 -11.82
CA ASN A 144 -36.29 27.14 -11.44
C ASN A 144 -36.08 26.40 -10.10
N LYS A 145 -36.98 26.58 -9.13
CA LYS A 145 -36.96 25.79 -7.88
C LYS A 145 -37.17 24.30 -8.12
N GLN A 146 -38.13 23.94 -8.98
CA GLN A 146 -38.40 22.54 -9.36
C GLN A 146 -37.21 21.93 -10.12
N LYS A 147 -36.66 22.64 -11.10
CA LYS A 147 -35.47 22.24 -11.87
C LYS A 147 -34.26 22.01 -10.96
N ASN A 148 -34.03 22.91 -9.99
CA ASN A 148 -33.00 22.73 -8.97
C ASN A 148 -33.24 21.49 -8.09
N SER A 149 -34.49 21.22 -7.70
CA SER A 149 -34.85 20.01 -6.96
C SER A 149 -34.59 18.73 -7.78
N ILE A 150 -34.82 18.76 -9.09
CA ILE A 150 -34.50 17.65 -10.00
C ILE A 150 -32.98 17.46 -10.08
N PHE A 151 -32.20 18.54 -10.23
CA PHE A 151 -30.73 18.45 -10.24
C PHE A 151 -30.16 17.90 -8.92
N GLN A 152 -30.74 18.28 -7.77
CA GLN A 152 -30.36 17.69 -6.48
C GLN A 152 -30.67 16.19 -6.41
N SER A 153 -31.79 15.76 -6.99
CA SER A 153 -32.16 14.34 -7.10
C SER A 153 -31.16 13.58 -7.97
N LEU A 154 -30.75 14.13 -9.11
CA LEU A 154 -29.71 13.57 -9.99
C LEU A 154 -28.35 13.42 -9.27
N ASN A 155 -27.93 14.45 -8.52
CA ASN A 155 -26.70 14.38 -7.73
C ASN A 155 -26.77 13.30 -6.64
N THR A 156 -27.95 13.12 -6.03
CA THR A 156 -28.19 12.06 -5.04
C THR A 156 -28.11 10.68 -5.67
N ILE A 157 -28.68 10.50 -6.86
CA ILE A 157 -28.57 9.27 -7.66
C ILE A 157 -27.11 8.94 -7.97
N LEU A 158 -26.35 9.92 -8.48
CA LEU A 158 -24.92 9.75 -8.79
C LEU A 158 -24.10 9.35 -7.56
N LYS A 159 -24.38 9.97 -6.41
CA LYS A 159 -23.73 9.61 -5.13
C LYS A 159 -24.04 8.17 -4.74
N LYS A 160 -25.32 7.75 -4.81
CA LYS A 160 -25.74 6.37 -4.51
C LYS A 160 -25.11 5.34 -5.46
N LEU A 161 -24.99 5.67 -6.75
CA LEU A 161 -24.31 4.81 -7.72
C LEU A 161 -22.85 4.59 -7.32
N ASN A 162 -22.12 5.67 -7.01
CA ASN A 162 -20.72 5.58 -6.57
C ASN A 162 -20.56 4.76 -5.28
N GLU A 163 -21.40 5.01 -4.28
CA GLU A 163 -21.39 4.24 -3.02
C GLU A 163 -21.67 2.76 -3.27
N ASN A 164 -22.63 2.43 -4.14
CA ASN A 164 -22.97 1.05 -4.47
C ASN A 164 -21.86 0.33 -5.24
N ILE A 165 -21.21 1.01 -6.20
CA ILE A 165 -20.05 0.47 -6.92
C ILE A 165 -18.93 0.17 -5.93
N GLN A 166 -18.60 1.10 -5.04
CA GLN A 166 -17.54 0.91 -4.03
C GLN A 166 -17.88 -0.21 -3.06
N LYS A 167 -19.10 -0.21 -2.49
CA LYS A 167 -19.52 -1.20 -1.51
C LYS A 167 -19.55 -2.61 -2.10
N LYS A 168 -20.19 -2.80 -3.27
CA LYS A 168 -20.36 -4.14 -3.86
C LYS A 168 -19.06 -4.68 -4.47
N SER A 169 -18.24 -3.84 -5.10
CA SER A 169 -16.93 -4.30 -5.63
C SER A 169 -16.02 -4.77 -4.49
N PHE A 170 -15.99 -4.03 -3.39
CA PHE A 170 -15.18 -4.37 -2.23
C PHE A 170 -15.70 -5.59 -1.47
N GLN A 171 -17.02 -5.67 -1.22
CA GLN A 171 -17.63 -6.81 -0.52
C GLN A 171 -17.47 -8.13 -1.30
N ASN A 172 -17.67 -8.12 -2.62
CA ASN A 172 -17.49 -9.33 -3.44
C ASN A 172 -16.02 -9.77 -3.45
N TYR A 173 -15.09 -8.83 -3.52
CA TYR A 173 -13.66 -9.14 -3.43
C TYR A 173 -13.30 -9.74 -2.08
N GLN A 174 -13.74 -9.12 -0.97
CA GLN A 174 -13.49 -9.62 0.39
C GLN A 174 -14.08 -11.02 0.61
N GLN A 175 -15.33 -11.26 0.21
CA GLN A 175 -15.98 -12.55 0.39
C GLN A 175 -15.27 -13.65 -0.40
N GLN A 176 -14.80 -13.36 -1.61
CA GLN A 176 -14.06 -14.36 -2.38
C GLN A 176 -12.66 -14.62 -1.84
N CYS A 177 -11.97 -13.60 -1.31
CA CYS A 177 -10.71 -13.81 -0.60
C CYS A 177 -10.92 -14.71 0.63
N LEU A 178 -11.97 -14.46 1.43
CA LEU A 178 -12.34 -15.31 2.56
C LEU A 178 -12.63 -16.75 2.12
N ASN A 179 -13.47 -16.94 1.11
CA ASN A 179 -13.81 -18.27 0.59
C ASN A 179 -12.58 -19.02 0.00
N GLN A 180 -11.62 -18.31 -0.58
CA GLN A 180 -10.37 -18.90 -1.07
C GLN A 180 -9.43 -19.27 0.08
N GLN A 181 -9.36 -18.43 1.11
CA GLN A 181 -8.57 -18.68 2.31
C GLN A 181 -9.11 -19.88 3.08
N GLU A 182 -10.43 -19.98 3.28
CA GLU A 182 -11.08 -21.16 3.87
C GLU A 182 -10.79 -22.44 3.07
N LYS A 183 -10.83 -22.37 1.73
CA LYS A 183 -10.47 -23.52 0.87
C LYS A 183 -9.00 -23.92 0.98
N GLN A 184 -8.09 -22.96 1.20
CA GLN A 184 -6.67 -23.23 1.43
C GLN A 184 -6.42 -23.77 2.84
N ASP A 185 -7.12 -23.24 3.84
CA ASP A 185 -7.02 -23.68 5.23
C ASP A 185 -7.58 -25.10 5.40
N ILE A 186 -8.68 -25.46 4.75
CA ILE A 186 -9.22 -26.84 4.74
C ILE A 186 -8.23 -27.82 4.07
N LYS A 187 -7.61 -27.44 2.95
CA LYS A 187 -6.58 -28.25 2.27
C LYS A 187 -5.28 -28.34 3.07
N GLY A 188 -4.93 -27.28 3.80
CA GLY A 188 -3.79 -27.24 4.71
C GLY A 188 -4.02 -28.06 5.97
N PHE A 189 -5.23 -28.06 6.51
CA PHE A 189 -5.61 -28.82 7.70
C PHE A 189 -5.59 -30.33 7.46
N GLN A 190 -5.99 -30.79 6.26
CA GLN A 190 -5.88 -32.20 5.86
C GLN A 190 -4.43 -32.65 5.58
N LYS A 191 -3.50 -31.73 5.32
CA LYS A 191 -2.07 -32.03 5.09
C LYS A 191 -1.20 -31.88 6.35
N ASN A 192 -1.66 -31.13 7.35
CA ASN A 192 -0.89 -30.75 8.54
C ASN A 192 -1.23 -31.54 9.81
N THR A 193 -2.15 -32.51 9.76
CA THR A 193 -2.31 -33.48 10.87
C THR A 193 -1.16 -34.48 10.98
N THR A 194 -0.14 -34.41 10.12
CA THR A 194 1.05 -35.29 10.19
C THR A 194 2.40 -34.54 10.18
N ILE A 195 2.44 -33.20 10.21
CA ILE A 195 3.73 -32.47 10.18
C ILE A 195 3.78 -31.39 11.26
N ASN A 196 4.68 -31.63 12.22
CA ASN A 196 5.08 -30.77 13.33
C ASN A 196 5.11 -29.27 13.00
N SER A 197 4.43 -28.49 13.83
CA SER A 197 4.36 -27.04 13.82
C SER A 197 5.66 -26.39 14.31
N GLU A 198 6.71 -26.36 13.50
CA GLU A 198 7.83 -25.41 13.69
C GLU A 198 7.55 -24.13 12.91
N LYS A 199 6.68 -23.26 13.46
CA LYS A 199 6.62 -21.85 13.03
C LYS A 199 7.98 -21.22 13.37
N LYS A 200 8.86 -21.05 12.36
CA LYS A 200 10.14 -20.32 12.49
C LYS A 200 9.89 -18.94 13.10
N LYS A 201 10.11 -18.81 14.41
CA LYS A 201 10.07 -17.54 15.13
C LYS A 201 11.24 -16.68 14.61
N ASN A 202 10.92 -15.52 14.02
CA ASN A 202 11.93 -14.53 13.65
C ASN A 202 12.45 -13.85 14.92
N LEU A 203 13.44 -14.47 15.57
CA LEU A 203 14.13 -13.89 16.73
C LEU A 203 14.96 -12.69 16.27
N LYS A 204 14.80 -11.56 16.96
CA LYS A 204 15.65 -10.38 16.81
C LYS A 204 16.52 -10.21 18.04
N LYS A 205 17.76 -9.79 17.81
CA LYS A 205 18.71 -9.38 18.85
C LYS A 205 18.78 -7.87 18.88
N ASN A 206 18.68 -7.28 20.06
CA ASN A 206 18.93 -5.87 20.29
C ASN A 206 19.87 -5.69 21.49
N ARG A 207 20.58 -4.55 21.55
CA ARG A 207 21.32 -4.12 22.74
C ARG A 207 20.50 -3.06 23.45
N MET A 208 20.26 -3.25 24.75
CA MET A 208 19.64 -2.28 25.63
C MET A 208 20.62 -1.98 26.74
N CYS A 209 20.71 -0.75 27.22
CA CYS A 209 21.54 -0.48 28.38
C CYS A 209 20.75 -0.84 29.64
N ASN A 210 21.41 -1.49 30.59
CA ASN A 210 20.83 -1.84 31.88
C ASN A 210 20.89 -0.61 32.79
N ASP A 211 19.75 -0.19 33.32
CA ASP A 211 19.63 1.07 34.05
C ASP A 211 20.49 1.14 35.32
N THR A 212 20.69 -0.01 35.98
CA THR A 212 21.48 -0.12 37.23
C THR A 212 22.97 -0.10 36.97
N THR A 213 23.43 -0.74 35.89
CA THR A 213 24.87 -0.96 35.65
C THR A 213 25.47 -0.09 34.56
N GLY A 214 24.64 0.56 33.74
CA GLY A 214 25.08 1.28 32.54
C GLY A 214 25.60 0.37 31.41
N LYS A 215 25.64 -0.96 31.63
CA LYS A 215 26.18 -1.92 30.65
C LYS A 215 25.14 -2.26 29.60
N LEU A 216 25.58 -2.44 28.35
CA LEU A 216 24.74 -2.95 27.27
C LEU A 216 24.47 -4.45 27.48
N ILE A 217 23.20 -4.80 27.67
CA ILE A 217 22.69 -6.16 27.69
C ILE A 217 22.09 -6.53 26.34
N ASN A 218 22.37 -7.75 25.88
CA ASN A 218 21.74 -8.29 24.68
C ASN A 218 20.37 -8.84 25.06
N ILE A 219 19.31 -8.29 24.45
CA ILE A 219 17.94 -8.75 24.62
C ILE A 219 17.49 -9.46 23.34
N GLN A 220 16.83 -10.60 23.51
CA GLN A 220 16.16 -11.30 22.43
C GLN A 220 14.65 -11.14 22.57
N PHE A 221 13.97 -10.92 21.44
CA PHE A 221 12.51 -10.91 21.39
C PHE A 221 12.04 -11.48 20.04
N GLY A 222 10.84 -12.04 20.05
CA GLY A 222 10.15 -12.55 18.87
C GLY A 222 9.25 -11.48 18.25
N ILE A 223 9.06 -11.58 16.94
CA ILE A 223 8.09 -10.79 16.19
C ILE A 223 7.16 -11.75 15.45
N THR A 224 5.85 -11.55 15.61
CA THR A 224 4.84 -12.36 14.94
C THR A 224 3.89 -11.46 14.16
N PHE A 225 3.68 -11.78 12.89
CA PHE A 225 2.63 -11.17 12.05
C PHE A 225 1.39 -12.05 12.12
N LYS A 226 0.24 -11.44 12.42
CA LYS A 226 -1.05 -12.12 12.54
C LYS A 226 -1.89 -11.90 11.29
N ASN A 227 -2.83 -12.82 11.06
CA ASN A 227 -3.72 -12.79 9.89
C ASN A 227 -4.69 -11.61 9.92
N ASP A 228 -4.95 -11.02 11.09
CA ASP A 228 -5.80 -9.84 11.28
C ASP A 228 -5.04 -8.51 11.11
N ASN A 229 -3.93 -8.53 10.35
CA ASN A 229 -3.07 -7.38 10.10
C ASN A 229 -2.51 -6.76 11.38
N ARG A 230 -2.08 -7.58 12.34
CA ARG A 230 -1.34 -7.11 13.53
C ARG A 230 0.12 -7.56 13.52
N ILE A 231 0.98 -6.75 14.12
CA ILE A 231 2.34 -7.10 14.48
C ILE A 231 2.42 -7.19 16.02
N GLU A 232 2.85 -8.34 16.51
CA GLU A 232 3.07 -8.58 17.93
C GLU A 232 4.56 -8.72 18.22
N TYR A 233 4.99 -8.07 19.29
CA TYR A 233 6.32 -8.20 19.85
C TYR A 233 6.21 -9.05 21.11
N ILE A 234 7.01 -10.11 21.20
CA ILE A 234 6.92 -11.13 22.23
C ILE A 234 8.28 -11.25 22.92
N LYS A 235 8.31 -11.13 24.25
CA LYS A 235 9.51 -11.35 25.06
C LYS A 235 9.16 -12.29 26.20
N ASP A 236 10.00 -13.31 26.41
CA ASP A 236 9.84 -14.31 27.47
C ASP A 236 8.44 -14.96 27.51
N GLY A 237 7.86 -15.19 26.32
CA GLY A 237 6.52 -15.77 26.14
C GLY A 237 5.36 -14.78 26.26
N ALA A 238 5.58 -13.56 26.76
CA ALA A 238 4.55 -12.53 26.92
C ALA A 238 4.51 -11.57 25.72
N ILE A 239 3.31 -11.15 25.31
CA ILE A 239 3.13 -10.08 24.33
C ILE A 239 3.38 -8.75 25.05
N ILE A 240 4.46 -8.08 24.67
CA ILE A 240 4.86 -6.77 25.24
C ILE A 240 4.30 -5.59 24.45
N ARG A 241 3.89 -5.83 23.20
CA ARG A 241 3.28 -4.82 22.33
C ARG A 241 2.51 -5.48 21.18
N SER A 242 1.37 -4.91 20.82
CA SER A 242 0.60 -5.28 19.63
C SER A 242 0.19 -4.01 18.88
N ASP A 243 0.59 -3.88 17.62
CA ASP A 243 0.17 -2.76 16.76
C ASP A 243 -0.67 -3.27 15.59
N SER A 244 -1.71 -2.52 15.22
CA SER A 244 -2.43 -2.75 13.96
C SER A 244 -1.66 -2.18 12.76
N ILE A 245 -1.48 -3.00 11.73
CA ILE A 245 -0.93 -2.62 10.44
C ILE A 245 -2.07 -2.02 9.61
N LYS A 246 -2.12 -0.69 9.55
CA LYS A 246 -3.17 0.04 8.82
C LYS A 246 -2.96 0.05 7.30
N GLU A 247 -1.70 0.03 6.85
CA GLU A 247 -1.34 0.04 5.43
C GLU A 247 -0.80 -1.33 5.00
N ILE A 248 -1.67 -2.20 4.49
CA ILE A 248 -1.32 -3.57 4.09
C ILE A 248 -0.42 -3.58 2.84
N SER A 249 -0.47 -2.53 2.02
CA SER A 249 0.34 -2.39 0.80
C SER A 249 1.80 -2.05 1.08
N LYS A 250 2.14 -1.52 2.26
CA LYS A 250 3.51 -1.19 2.64
C LYS A 250 4.04 -2.21 3.64
N LYS A 251 5.31 -2.56 3.50
CA LYS A 251 6.00 -3.40 4.49
C LYS A 251 5.95 -2.70 5.86
N PRO A 252 5.41 -3.33 6.92
CA PRO A 252 5.27 -2.69 8.21
C PRO A 252 6.66 -2.34 8.79
N LYS A 253 6.77 -1.14 9.37
CA LYS A 253 7.99 -0.70 10.04
C LYS A 253 8.17 -1.47 11.34
N VAL A 254 9.12 -2.37 11.36
CA VAL A 254 9.48 -3.14 12.56
C VAL A 254 10.34 -2.29 13.50
N MET A 255 9.91 -2.16 14.75
CA MET A 255 10.73 -1.56 15.80
C MET A 255 11.80 -2.55 16.27
N THR A 256 12.98 -2.01 16.56
CA THR A 256 14.13 -2.80 17.01
C THR A 256 14.61 -2.39 18.40
N ASN A 257 14.33 -1.15 18.81
CA ASN A 257 14.64 -0.65 20.14
C ASN A 257 13.59 -1.16 21.16
N MET A 258 14.05 -1.79 22.23
CA MET A 258 13.18 -2.45 23.22
C MET A 258 12.38 -1.44 24.05
N ASP A 259 13.00 -0.35 24.49
CA ASP A 259 12.33 0.72 25.22
C ASP A 259 11.23 1.36 24.39
N GLN A 260 11.50 1.61 23.09
CA GLN A 260 10.47 2.10 22.18
C GLN A 260 9.32 1.09 22.05
N ILE A 261 9.61 -0.20 21.92
CA ILE A 261 8.56 -1.22 21.82
C ILE A 261 7.64 -1.16 23.05
N MET A 262 8.19 -1.04 24.26
CA MET A 262 7.41 -1.03 25.50
C MET A 262 6.67 0.30 25.73
N ASN A 263 7.33 1.43 25.43
CA ASN A 263 6.92 2.73 25.96
C ASN A 263 6.36 3.70 24.91
N LEU A 264 6.69 3.52 23.63
CA LEU A 264 6.37 4.48 22.57
C LEU A 264 4.97 4.27 22.00
N ASN A 265 4.10 5.27 22.09
CA ASN A 265 2.80 5.26 21.41
C ASN A 265 2.59 6.54 20.61
N TRP A 266 2.30 6.41 19.31
CA TRP A 266 1.90 7.55 18.48
C TRP A 266 0.41 7.81 18.63
N VAL A 267 0.04 9.06 18.85
CA VAL A 267 -1.35 9.50 18.99
C VAL A 267 -1.64 10.56 17.95
N GLY A 268 -2.73 10.40 17.22
CA GLY A 268 -3.17 11.32 16.18
C GLY A 268 -4.46 10.83 15.56
N GLN A 269 -4.93 11.57 14.55
CA GLN A 269 -6.15 11.22 13.83
C GLN A 269 -5.82 10.53 12.52
N TYR A 270 -6.69 9.59 12.17
CA TYR A 270 -6.70 8.95 10.86
C TYR A 270 -7.86 9.52 10.04
N GLY A 271 -7.58 9.89 8.80
CA GLY A 271 -8.58 10.31 7.84
C GLY A 271 -9.22 9.13 7.11
N GLN A 272 -9.87 9.43 6.00
CA GLN A 272 -10.34 8.42 5.06
C GLN A 272 -9.17 7.52 4.60
N ASN A 273 -9.45 6.24 4.38
CA ASN A 273 -8.47 5.22 3.97
C ASN A 273 -7.36 4.91 5.00
N ASN A 274 -7.58 5.18 6.29
CA ASN A 274 -6.60 4.95 7.37
C ASN A 274 -5.28 5.72 7.19
N LEU A 275 -5.30 6.86 6.50
CA LEU A 275 -4.13 7.72 6.34
C LEU A 275 -3.99 8.67 7.52
N LYS A 276 -2.76 8.94 7.92
CA LYS A 276 -2.49 9.90 9.01
C LYS A 276 -2.83 11.32 8.57
N ILE A 277 -3.57 12.04 9.40
CA ILE A 277 -3.93 13.45 9.15
C ILE A 277 -3.71 14.29 10.40
N GLY A 278 -3.54 15.60 10.20
CA GLY A 278 -3.48 16.59 11.26
C GLY A 278 -2.29 16.40 12.21
N LYS A 279 -2.45 16.87 13.45
CA LYS A 279 -1.40 16.84 14.46
C LYS A 279 -1.21 15.44 15.04
N TRP A 280 0.04 15.01 15.07
CA TRP A 280 0.48 13.76 15.67
C TRP A 280 1.44 14.06 16.82
N THR A 281 1.23 13.39 17.95
CA THR A 281 2.07 13.49 19.13
C THR A 281 2.55 12.11 19.57
N ILE A 282 3.50 12.09 20.48
CA ILE A 282 4.03 10.87 21.09
C ILE A 282 3.62 10.80 22.55
N LYS A 283 3.17 9.61 22.97
CA LYS A 283 3.14 9.19 24.36
C LYS A 283 4.35 8.31 24.66
N TRP A 284 5.02 8.58 25.76
CA TRP A 284 6.10 7.76 26.31
C TRP A 284 5.71 7.36 27.74
N GLU A 285 5.68 6.07 28.04
CA GLU A 285 5.23 5.56 29.36
C GLU A 285 3.85 6.10 29.75
N GLY A 286 2.94 6.19 28.76
CA GLY A 286 1.59 6.74 28.93
C GLY A 286 1.50 8.27 28.99
N LYS A 287 2.61 9.00 29.16
CA LYS A 287 2.64 10.47 29.25
C LYS A 287 2.87 11.09 27.88
N ILE A 288 2.13 12.16 27.53
CA ILE A 288 2.35 12.90 26.29
C ILE A 288 3.68 13.66 26.40
N LEU A 289 4.59 13.43 25.45
CA LEU A 289 5.83 14.20 25.35
C LEU A 289 5.51 15.58 24.74
N GLN A 290 5.79 16.64 25.49
CA GLN A 290 5.50 18.01 25.07
C GLN A 290 6.29 18.41 23.83
N ASP A 291 5.57 19.00 22.88
CA ASP A 291 6.08 19.46 21.58
C ASP A 291 6.76 18.41 20.71
N VAL A 292 6.62 17.12 21.04
CA VAL A 292 7.16 16.01 20.25
C VAL A 292 6.11 15.51 19.27
N GLY A 293 6.45 15.51 17.99
CA GLY A 293 5.56 15.16 16.89
C GLY A 293 5.59 16.20 15.77
N GLY A 294 4.48 16.34 15.06
CA GLY A 294 4.31 17.29 13.97
C GLY A 294 2.97 17.09 13.26
N GLU A 295 2.84 17.60 12.05
CA GLU A 295 1.58 17.56 11.31
C GLU A 295 1.71 16.84 9.96
N TYR A 296 0.68 16.05 9.64
CA TYR A 296 0.49 15.48 8.32
C TYR A 296 -0.49 16.35 7.54
N ASN A 297 -0.08 16.78 6.34
CA ASN A 297 -0.96 17.57 5.48
C ASN A 297 -1.85 16.64 4.66
N GLN A 298 -3.16 16.84 4.75
CA GLN A 298 -4.13 16.19 3.87
C GLN A 298 -4.37 17.07 2.63
N LYS A 299 -3.45 17.04 1.67
CA LYS A 299 -3.75 17.62 0.34
C LYS A 299 -4.65 16.66 -0.43
N GLN A 300 -5.94 16.97 -0.47
CA GLN A 300 -6.87 16.30 -1.38
C GLN A 300 -6.65 16.87 -2.80
N TYR A 301 -6.03 16.11 -3.68
CA TYR A 301 -5.97 16.45 -5.09
C TYR A 301 -7.29 16.02 -5.75
N TYR A 302 -8.22 16.95 -5.92
CA TYR A 302 -9.33 16.78 -6.83
C TYR A 302 -8.84 17.12 -8.24
N ASN A 303 -8.45 16.10 -9.00
CA ASN A 303 -8.36 16.24 -10.45
C ASN A 303 -9.57 15.53 -11.06
N LEU A 304 -10.19 16.22 -12.02
CA LEU A 304 -11.56 16.12 -12.55
C LEU A 304 -12.00 14.77 -13.14
N ASN A 305 -11.63 13.61 -12.58
CA ASN A 305 -12.24 12.25 -12.75
C ASN A 305 -11.34 11.11 -12.24
N LYS A 306 -10.28 11.36 -11.45
CA LYS A 306 -9.41 10.30 -10.92
C LYS A 306 -8.97 10.60 -9.49
N LEU A 307 -9.51 9.86 -8.53
CA LEU A 307 -9.08 9.90 -7.14
C LEU A 307 -7.68 9.27 -7.06
N TYR A 308 -6.63 10.09 -7.13
CA TYR A 308 -5.26 9.64 -6.93
C TYR A 308 -5.03 9.28 -5.45
N SER A 309 -4.10 8.34 -5.22
CA SER A 309 -3.59 7.97 -3.90
C SER A 309 -3.24 9.23 -3.11
N VAL A 310 -3.95 9.46 -2.00
CA VAL A 310 -3.60 10.49 -1.02
C VAL A 310 -2.37 9.98 -0.28
N ASP A 311 -1.20 10.49 -0.60
CA ASP A 311 0.02 10.12 0.14
C ASP A 311 0.10 10.88 1.46
N GLU A 312 0.30 10.16 2.58
CA GLU A 312 0.52 10.72 3.91
C GLU A 312 1.86 11.47 4.01
N LYS A 313 1.85 12.76 3.65
CA LYS A 313 3.06 13.59 3.64
C LYS A 313 3.17 14.43 4.91
N LYS A 314 4.25 14.23 5.65
CA LYS A 314 4.66 15.12 6.74
C LYS A 314 4.87 16.53 6.22
N GLN A 315 4.46 17.53 6.99
CA GLN A 315 4.60 18.94 6.65
C GLN A 315 4.94 19.76 7.89
N GLY A 316 5.62 20.89 7.68
CA GLY A 316 5.89 21.89 8.71
C GLY A 316 6.96 21.46 9.69
N LYS A 317 6.96 22.05 10.89
CA LYS A 317 7.94 21.77 11.94
C LYS A 317 7.68 20.42 12.58
N TRP A 318 8.75 19.65 12.77
CA TRP A 318 8.71 18.33 13.41
C TRP A 318 9.79 18.23 14.49
N LYS A 319 9.41 17.61 15.62
CA LYS A 319 10.33 17.15 16.68
C LYS A 319 10.18 15.65 16.80
N GLU A 320 11.15 14.90 16.29
CA GLU A 320 11.14 13.44 16.23
C GLU A 320 12.06 12.85 17.27
N ILE A 321 11.70 11.72 17.87
CA ILE A 321 12.64 10.93 18.65
C ILE A 321 13.66 10.22 17.74
N ILE A 322 14.90 10.05 18.20
CA ILE A 322 15.92 9.29 17.45
C ILE A 322 15.61 7.79 17.39
N LYS A 323 16.27 7.06 16.49
CA LYS A 323 16.09 5.60 16.32
C LYS A 323 16.35 4.81 17.61
N ASN A 324 17.29 5.28 18.43
CA ASN A 324 17.68 4.65 19.70
C ASN A 324 17.22 5.48 20.89
N TYR A 325 16.05 6.10 20.80
CA TYR A 325 15.47 6.86 21.91
C TYR A 325 15.07 5.90 23.03
N TRP A 326 15.40 6.28 24.26
CA TRP A 326 15.12 5.58 25.51
C TRP A 326 15.17 6.60 26.66
N SER A 327 14.83 6.17 27.88
CA SER A 327 14.62 7.02 29.05
C SER A 327 15.83 7.90 29.39
N LYS A 328 17.07 7.45 29.15
CA LYS A 328 18.31 8.18 29.47
C LYS A 328 18.87 9.04 28.34
N ALA A 329 18.72 8.65 27.06
CA ALA A 329 19.26 9.46 25.97
C ALA A 329 18.36 10.64 25.60
N GLN A 330 17.03 10.52 25.66
CA GLN A 330 16.05 11.59 25.39
C GLN A 330 16.39 12.58 24.25
N VAL A 331 17.02 12.11 23.17
CA VAL A 331 17.44 12.98 22.06
C VAL A 331 16.33 13.15 21.04
N TYR A 332 16.12 14.39 20.61
CA TYR A 332 15.19 14.74 19.56
C TYR A 332 15.91 15.22 18.29
N LYS A 333 15.33 14.95 17.12
CA LYS A 333 15.65 15.60 15.85
C LYS A 333 14.60 16.66 15.59
N VAL A 334 15.02 17.91 15.41
CA VAL A 334 14.11 19.01 15.10
C VAL A 334 14.44 19.61 13.74
N GLY A 335 13.42 19.81 12.91
CA GLY A 335 13.54 20.47 11.63
C GLY A 335 12.20 20.61 10.93
N GLU A 336 12.24 20.82 9.62
CA GLU A 336 11.04 21.02 8.80
C GLU A 336 10.88 19.91 7.77
N TYR A 337 9.64 19.51 7.55
CA TYR A 337 9.22 18.67 6.43
C TYR A 337 8.46 19.51 5.40
N GLN A 338 8.73 19.25 4.13
CA GLN A 338 7.95 19.77 3.01
C GLN A 338 7.59 18.62 2.07
N ASN A 339 6.30 18.39 1.87
CA ASN A 339 5.78 17.29 1.03
C ASN A 339 6.37 15.90 1.40
N GLY A 340 6.57 15.64 2.70
CA GLY A 340 7.13 14.38 3.19
C GLY A 340 8.66 14.27 3.15
N LEU A 341 9.36 15.26 2.60
CA LEU A 341 10.82 15.33 2.57
C LEU A 341 11.34 16.24 3.68
N ARG A 342 12.46 15.87 4.30
CA ARG A 342 13.15 16.75 5.26
C ARG A 342 13.84 17.87 4.49
N THR A 343 13.63 19.12 4.88
CA THR A 343 14.26 20.27 4.22
C THR A 343 14.96 21.17 5.23
N GLY A 344 15.90 21.99 4.74
CA GLY A 344 16.54 23.01 5.54
C GLY A 344 17.43 22.47 6.67
N LYS A 345 17.57 23.25 7.76
CA LYS A 345 18.43 22.91 8.90
C LYS A 345 17.71 21.93 9.84
N TRP A 346 18.38 20.84 10.16
CA TRP A 346 17.94 19.82 11.12
C TRP A 346 18.94 19.74 12.27
N LYS A 347 18.44 19.71 13.51
CA LYS A 347 19.26 19.73 14.74
C LYS A 347 18.99 18.49 15.58
N TYR A 348 20.03 17.97 16.22
CA TYR A 348 19.90 17.05 17.35
C TYR A 348 19.86 17.86 18.65
N ILE A 349 18.82 17.67 19.45
CA ILE A 349 18.61 18.38 20.71
C ILE A 349 18.64 17.36 21.86
N TYR A 350 19.47 17.64 22.86
CA TYR A 350 19.55 16.88 24.12
C TYR A 350 19.45 17.87 25.29
N GLY A 351 18.40 17.74 26.10
CA GLY A 351 17.98 18.80 27.01
C GLY A 351 17.67 20.08 26.22
N GLU A 352 18.37 21.16 26.54
CA GLU A 352 18.27 22.46 25.85
C GLU A 352 19.39 22.68 24.82
N ASN A 353 20.34 21.74 24.74
CA ASN A 353 21.55 21.90 23.95
C ASN A 353 21.40 21.32 22.55
N VAL A 354 21.92 22.05 21.56
CA VAL A 354 22.11 21.53 20.20
C VAL A 354 23.43 20.76 20.15
N ILE A 355 23.33 19.44 20.05
CA ILE A 355 24.49 18.52 20.10
C ILE A 355 24.94 18.04 18.71
N GLY A 356 24.21 18.42 17.67
CA GLY A 356 24.58 18.10 16.30
C GLY A 356 23.49 18.47 15.30
N GLY A 357 23.62 17.96 14.08
CA GLY A 357 22.68 18.23 13.00
C GLY A 357 23.38 18.52 11.68
N GLY A 358 22.65 19.08 10.73
CA GLY A 358 23.15 19.51 9.43
C GLY A 358 22.02 20.03 8.56
N LYS A 359 22.24 20.10 7.25
CA LYS A 359 21.27 20.63 6.29
C LYS A 359 20.83 19.57 5.30
N TYR A 360 19.54 19.60 4.96
CA TYR A 360 18.96 18.87 3.84
C TYR A 360 18.68 19.84 2.69
N ASN A 361 18.81 19.36 1.45
CA ASN A 361 18.36 20.06 0.25
C ASN A 361 16.86 19.84 -0.01
N GLU A 362 16.36 20.45 -1.07
CA GLU A 362 14.95 20.38 -1.49
C GLU A 362 14.51 18.97 -1.87
N GLN A 363 15.46 18.12 -2.30
CA GLN A 363 15.22 16.72 -2.63
C GLN A 363 15.28 15.79 -1.39
N GLY A 364 15.48 16.35 -0.18
CA GLY A 364 15.56 15.57 1.05
C GLY A 364 16.90 14.88 1.29
N ASN A 365 17.95 15.25 0.55
CA ASN A 365 19.29 14.71 0.67
C ASN A 365 20.15 15.55 1.61
N LYS A 366 20.94 14.89 2.45
CA LYS A 366 21.91 15.58 3.32
C LYS A 366 22.95 16.32 2.47
N MET A 367 23.32 17.52 2.89
CA MET A 367 24.39 18.33 2.29
C MET A 367 25.28 18.94 3.37
N GLU A 368 26.48 19.36 2.95
CA GLU A 368 27.46 20.10 3.75
C GLU A 368 27.93 19.29 4.97
N GLN A 369 28.37 19.98 6.03
CA GLN A 369 28.84 19.38 7.27
C GLN A 369 27.66 18.85 8.09
N TRP A 370 27.80 17.61 8.57
CA TRP A 370 26.88 16.95 9.48
C TRP A 370 27.60 16.49 10.75
N VAL A 371 26.93 16.67 11.88
CA VAL A 371 27.32 16.07 13.16
C VAL A 371 26.27 15.03 13.50
N GLU A 372 26.65 13.76 13.38
CA GLU A 372 25.80 12.61 13.69
C GLU A 372 26.09 12.07 15.08
N LEU A 373 25.07 11.49 15.70
CA LEU A 373 25.21 10.84 17.00
C LEU A 373 25.57 9.38 16.83
N SER A 374 26.42 8.87 17.71
CA SER A 374 26.65 7.44 17.84
C SER A 374 25.35 6.69 18.11
N SER A 375 25.27 5.45 17.63
CA SER A 375 24.16 4.55 17.98
C SER A 375 24.05 4.30 19.49
N HIS A 376 25.12 4.57 20.25
CA HIS A 376 25.17 4.42 21.70
C HIS A 376 25.17 5.78 22.43
N PHE A 377 24.68 6.85 21.79
CA PHE A 377 24.63 8.16 22.43
C PHE A 377 23.71 8.16 23.66
N TRP A 378 24.22 8.63 24.79
CA TRP A 378 23.52 8.82 26.08
C TRP A 378 24.34 9.77 26.98
N ASP A 379 23.83 10.06 28.17
CA ASP A 379 24.45 10.95 29.18
C ASP A 379 25.93 10.65 29.46
N HIS A 380 26.34 9.37 29.45
CA HIS A 380 27.73 8.96 29.67
C HIS A 380 28.52 8.63 28.40
N SER A 381 27.93 8.73 27.21
CA SER A 381 28.65 8.57 25.93
C SER A 381 28.14 9.57 24.91
N CYS A 382 28.73 10.76 24.92
CA CYS A 382 28.43 11.85 24.02
C CYS A 382 29.21 11.76 22.69
N VAL A 383 29.41 10.55 22.16
CA VAL A 383 30.19 10.35 20.94
C VAL A 383 29.40 10.86 19.74
N THR A 384 30.02 11.79 19.00
CA THR A 384 29.50 12.32 17.75
C THR A 384 30.49 12.08 16.61
N TYR A 385 29.98 12.00 15.39
CA TYR A 385 30.77 11.88 14.17
C TYR A 385 30.52 13.10 13.31
N LYS A 386 31.60 13.82 12.99
CA LYS A 386 31.56 14.88 11.99
C LYS A 386 31.80 14.26 10.60
N GLY A 387 31.24 14.86 9.58
CA GLY A 387 31.57 14.52 8.22
C GLY A 387 30.80 15.32 7.19
N GLU A 388 31.30 15.30 5.98
CA GLU A 388 30.76 16.06 4.86
C GLU A 388 29.84 15.19 4.01
N TYR A 389 28.72 15.75 3.57
CA TYR A 389 27.77 15.09 2.69
C TYR A 389 27.57 15.85 1.39
N LYS A 390 27.53 15.11 0.27
CA LYS A 390 27.13 15.59 -1.05
C LYS A 390 26.01 14.73 -1.58
N ASN A 391 24.82 15.31 -1.76
CA ASN A 391 23.63 14.63 -2.25
C ASN A 391 23.30 13.34 -1.49
N GLY A 392 23.41 13.38 -0.15
CA GLY A 392 23.09 12.25 0.73
C GLY A 392 24.22 11.23 0.89
N ILE A 393 25.33 11.36 0.14
CA ILE A 393 26.50 10.49 0.23
C ILE A 393 27.54 11.16 1.13
N LYS A 394 28.08 10.42 2.11
CA LYS A 394 29.18 10.89 2.96
C LYS A 394 30.47 10.88 2.16
N VAL A 395 31.18 12.00 2.08
CA VAL A 395 32.40 12.19 1.26
C VAL A 395 33.64 12.54 2.08
N GLY A 396 33.50 12.80 3.39
CA GLY A 396 34.59 13.12 4.32
C GLY A 396 34.21 12.79 5.76
#